data_AF-A0A1S2P290-F1
#
_entry.id   AF-A0A1S2P290-F1
#
_cell.length_a   1.000
_cell.length_b   1.000
_cell.length_c   1.000
_cell.angle_alpha   90.00
_cell.angle_beta   90.00
_cell.angle_gamma   90.00
#
_symmetry.space_group_name_H-M   'P 1'
#
loop_
_entity.id
_entity.type
_entity.pdbx_description
1 polymer ?
#
loop_
_entity_poly.entity_id
_entity_poly.type
_entity_poly.pdbx_seq_one_letter_code
_entity_poly.pdbx_strand_id
1 'polypeptide(L)'
;MPQIKNRDVIETVLSDTGNFREDWLARVQAVSVAPLTAHLPLGRDTVERVAAGARETGAAAVFGVPLDEKFAERPAVTAPAEPDALLVVSAQWPETHGLLLVADNFLGAVLCRGSYALAAGSPEFMRGAVAEGTDRARAEFQRYARRSPTGAAELSVVSGHYPPQTRAFKSAGEASATSHTGQQIDLMRSLASRSIDGPSFARQWLDERRRAMDAGERLGEAMENALDEVFYTLEDYSIDPDLRDPDDLTDEELRDRVAAVLDRLT
;
A
#
# COMPACT_ATOMS: atom_id res chain seq x y z
N MET A 1 -2.92 -2.86 -34.38
CA MET A 1 -1.70 -3.24 -33.65
C MET A 1 -1.74 -4.74 -33.41
N PRO A 2 -0.63 -5.48 -33.52
CA PRO A 2 -0.61 -6.90 -33.19
C PRO A 2 -1.07 -7.10 -31.73
N GLN A 3 -1.94 -8.07 -31.50
CA GLN A 3 -2.38 -8.43 -30.15
C GLN A 3 -1.22 -9.12 -29.41
N ILE A 4 -0.89 -8.63 -28.23
CA ILE A 4 0.11 -9.24 -27.35
C ILE A 4 -0.41 -10.59 -26.83
N LYS A 5 0.43 -11.63 -26.85
CA LYS A 5 0.04 -12.95 -26.32
C LYS A 5 0.26 -13.03 -24.82
N ASN A 6 -0.42 -13.97 -24.18
CA ASN A 6 -0.21 -14.32 -22.78
C ASN A 6 1.26 -14.64 -22.49
N ARG A 7 1.92 -15.43 -23.36
CA ARG A 7 3.34 -15.75 -23.24
C ARG A 7 4.21 -14.50 -23.20
N ASP A 8 3.99 -13.55 -24.12
CA ASP A 8 4.82 -12.35 -24.22
C ASP A 8 4.74 -11.51 -22.92
N VAL A 9 3.54 -11.39 -22.33
CA VAL A 9 3.34 -10.71 -21.05
C VAL A 9 4.02 -11.46 -19.91
N ILE A 10 3.83 -12.79 -19.84
CA ILE A 10 4.43 -13.65 -18.81
C ILE A 10 5.96 -13.55 -18.86
N GLU A 11 6.58 -13.76 -20.03
CA GLU A 11 8.04 -13.75 -20.17
C GLU A 11 8.66 -12.36 -19.90
N THR A 12 7.89 -11.30 -20.07
CA THR A 12 8.31 -9.93 -19.75
C THR A 12 8.39 -9.68 -18.24
N VAL A 13 7.49 -10.30 -17.45
CA VAL A 13 7.30 -9.96 -16.03
C VAL A 13 7.75 -11.07 -15.09
N LEU A 14 7.58 -12.33 -15.49
CA LEU A 14 7.86 -13.52 -14.69
C LEU A 14 9.06 -14.31 -15.23
N SER A 15 9.80 -14.88 -14.29
CA SER A 15 10.87 -15.85 -14.55
C SER A 15 10.27 -17.23 -14.85
N ASP A 16 11.11 -18.15 -15.31
CA ASP A 16 10.73 -19.55 -15.54
C ASP A 16 10.24 -20.26 -14.27
N THR A 17 10.57 -19.71 -13.09
CA THR A 17 10.10 -20.22 -11.78
C THR A 17 8.72 -19.67 -11.40
N GLY A 18 8.13 -18.81 -12.23
CA GLY A 18 6.83 -18.18 -12.00
C GLY A 18 6.84 -17.03 -10.99
N ASN A 19 8.03 -16.56 -10.55
CA ASN A 19 8.22 -15.37 -9.72
C ASN A 19 8.53 -14.15 -10.59
N PHE A 20 8.35 -12.93 -10.06
CA PHE A 20 8.77 -11.71 -10.74
C PHE A 20 10.26 -11.76 -11.11
N ARG A 21 10.61 -11.35 -12.33
CA ARG A 21 12.01 -11.36 -12.78
C ARG A 21 12.79 -10.23 -12.12
N GLU A 22 14.03 -10.51 -11.73
CA GLU A 22 14.92 -9.49 -11.13
C GLU A 22 15.24 -8.36 -12.11
N ASP A 23 15.43 -8.66 -13.40
CA ASP A 23 15.67 -7.65 -14.44
C ASP A 23 14.46 -6.74 -14.66
N TRP A 24 13.24 -7.29 -14.61
CA TRP A 24 12.01 -6.52 -14.64
C TRP A 24 11.86 -5.64 -13.40
N LEU A 25 12.07 -6.19 -12.20
CA LEU A 25 12.03 -5.44 -10.94
C LEU A 25 13.03 -4.28 -10.94
N ALA A 26 14.26 -4.51 -11.39
CA ALA A 26 15.27 -3.46 -11.52
C ALA A 26 14.87 -2.38 -12.53
N ARG A 27 14.30 -2.78 -13.67
CA ARG A 27 13.85 -1.84 -14.73
C ARG A 27 12.74 -0.91 -14.26
N VAL A 28 11.77 -1.44 -13.52
CA VAL A 28 10.67 -0.63 -12.97
C VAL A 28 11.05 0.08 -11.67
N GLN A 29 12.30 -0.07 -11.20
CA GLN A 29 12.78 0.47 -9.93
C GLN A 29 11.91 0.02 -8.76
N ALA A 30 11.49 -1.25 -8.77
CA ALA A 30 10.68 -1.81 -7.72
C ALA A 30 11.43 -1.74 -6.39
N VAL A 31 10.84 -1.01 -5.45
CA VAL A 31 11.41 -0.88 -4.10
C VAL A 31 11.32 -2.23 -3.38
N SER A 32 10.23 -2.97 -3.60
CA SER A 32 9.93 -4.19 -2.85
C SER A 32 8.72 -4.95 -3.43
N VAL A 33 8.60 -6.24 -3.11
CA VAL A 33 7.41 -7.07 -3.38
C VAL A 33 6.54 -7.15 -2.14
N ALA A 34 5.22 -6.93 -2.30
CA ALA A 34 4.24 -6.97 -1.23
C ALA A 34 3.30 -8.18 -1.39
N PRO A 35 3.27 -9.13 -0.44
CA PRO A 35 2.23 -10.16 -0.40
C PRO A 35 0.91 -9.56 0.09
N LEU A 36 -0.19 -9.96 -0.54
CA LEU A 36 -1.55 -9.51 -0.27
C LEU A 36 -2.45 -10.71 0.00
N THR A 37 -3.41 -10.52 0.91
CA THR A 37 -4.52 -11.47 1.04
C THR A 37 -5.41 -11.34 -0.18
N ALA A 38 -5.54 -12.43 -0.93
CA ALA A 38 -6.39 -12.48 -2.11
C ALA A 38 -6.82 -13.92 -2.36
N HIS A 39 -7.98 -14.08 -2.96
CA HIS A 39 -8.48 -15.36 -3.45
C HIS A 39 -8.84 -15.21 -4.91
N LEU A 40 -8.73 -16.28 -5.68
CA LEU A 40 -9.37 -16.35 -6.99
C LEU A 40 -10.77 -16.97 -6.80
N PRO A 41 -11.80 -16.52 -7.55
CA PRO A 41 -11.83 -15.29 -8.35
C PRO A 41 -11.62 -14.04 -7.47
N LEU A 42 -11.04 -12.98 -8.04
CA LEU A 42 -10.61 -11.81 -7.27
C LEU A 42 -11.80 -11.08 -6.64
N GLY A 43 -11.66 -10.75 -5.35
CA GLY A 43 -12.55 -9.84 -4.65
C GLY A 43 -12.38 -8.38 -5.09
N ARG A 44 -13.37 -7.56 -4.73
CA ARG A 44 -13.42 -6.12 -5.05
C ARG A 44 -12.16 -5.38 -4.55
N ASP A 45 -11.73 -5.63 -3.33
CA ASP A 45 -10.56 -4.98 -2.75
C ASP A 45 -9.28 -5.22 -3.56
N THR A 46 -9.08 -6.44 -4.08
CA THR A 46 -7.89 -6.77 -4.87
C THR A 46 -7.91 -6.09 -6.23
N VAL A 47 -9.06 -6.03 -6.91
CA VAL A 47 -9.14 -5.35 -8.21
C VAL A 47 -9.05 -3.83 -8.07
N GLU A 48 -9.56 -3.25 -6.97
CA GLU A 48 -9.42 -1.83 -6.67
C GLU A 48 -7.96 -1.43 -6.49
N ARG A 49 -7.17 -2.25 -5.79
CA ARG A 49 -5.72 -2.09 -5.68
C ARG A 49 -5.02 -2.11 -7.03
N VAL A 50 -5.33 -3.11 -7.87
CA VAL A 50 -4.74 -3.20 -9.22
C VAL A 50 -5.08 -1.97 -10.06
N ALA A 51 -6.35 -1.56 -10.06
CA ALA A 51 -6.83 -0.40 -10.80
C ALA A 51 -6.20 0.91 -10.29
N ALA A 52 -6.07 1.07 -8.96
CA ALA A 52 -5.41 2.23 -8.36
C ALA A 52 -3.92 2.30 -8.74
N GLY A 53 -3.18 1.19 -8.61
CA GLY A 53 -1.77 1.13 -9.01
C GLY A 53 -1.57 1.42 -10.50
N ALA A 54 -2.40 0.83 -11.37
CA ALA A 54 -2.35 1.08 -12.81
C ALA A 54 -2.56 2.57 -13.13
N ARG A 55 -3.60 3.20 -12.54
CA ARG A 55 -3.90 4.63 -12.75
C ARG A 55 -2.77 5.55 -12.26
N GLU A 56 -2.16 5.26 -11.12
CA GLU A 56 -1.06 6.05 -10.57
C GLU A 56 0.17 6.05 -11.50
N THR A 57 0.36 4.99 -12.30
CA THR A 57 1.41 4.93 -13.34
C THR A 57 1.00 5.52 -14.70
N GLY A 58 -0.23 6.01 -14.84
CA GLY A 58 -0.78 6.48 -16.11
C GLY A 58 -1.11 5.36 -17.11
N ALA A 59 -1.21 4.11 -16.66
CA ALA A 59 -1.66 3.00 -17.50
C ALA A 59 -3.12 3.18 -17.89
N ALA A 60 -3.46 2.95 -19.16
CA ALA A 60 -4.83 3.08 -19.65
C ALA A 60 -5.62 1.77 -19.43
N ALA A 61 -4.91 0.65 -19.46
CA ALA A 61 -5.48 -0.68 -19.36
C ALA A 61 -4.61 -1.61 -18.50
N VAL A 62 -5.17 -2.78 -18.23
CA VAL A 62 -4.52 -3.90 -17.54
C VAL A 62 -4.68 -5.14 -18.42
N PHE A 63 -3.58 -5.86 -18.60
CA PHE A 63 -3.57 -7.19 -19.17
C PHE A 63 -3.91 -8.22 -18.10
N GLY A 64 -4.93 -9.05 -18.36
CA GLY A 64 -5.26 -10.23 -17.59
C GLY A 64 -4.78 -11.49 -18.30
N VAL A 65 -3.87 -12.20 -17.65
CA VAL A 65 -3.14 -13.31 -18.24
C VAL A 65 -3.24 -14.55 -17.34
N PRO A 66 -3.94 -15.62 -17.75
CA PRO A 66 -3.94 -16.87 -16.99
C PRO A 66 -2.55 -17.51 -17.06
N LEU A 67 -2.12 -18.17 -15.98
CA LEU A 67 -0.78 -18.76 -15.91
C LEU A 67 -0.73 -20.22 -16.39
N ASP A 68 -1.85 -20.79 -16.82
CA ASP A 68 -1.90 -22.12 -17.41
C ASP A 68 -1.32 -22.10 -18.84
N GLU A 69 -0.30 -22.93 -19.08
CA GLU A 69 0.41 -23.04 -20.36
C GLU A 69 -0.51 -23.29 -21.55
N LYS A 70 -1.66 -23.94 -21.35
CA LYS A 70 -2.64 -24.19 -22.44
C LYS A 70 -3.20 -22.90 -23.03
N PHE A 71 -3.07 -21.79 -22.32
CA PHE A 71 -3.50 -20.46 -22.75
C PHE A 71 -2.34 -19.56 -23.21
N ALA A 72 -1.09 -20.01 -23.16
CA ALA A 72 0.09 -19.18 -23.42
C ALA A 72 0.08 -18.50 -24.81
N GLU A 73 -0.45 -19.19 -25.82
CA GLU A 73 -0.52 -18.66 -27.20
C GLU A 73 -1.74 -17.79 -27.47
N ARG A 74 -2.68 -17.69 -26.52
CA ARG A 74 -3.88 -16.86 -26.68
C ARG A 74 -3.52 -15.37 -26.48
N PRO A 75 -4.27 -14.45 -27.12
CA PRO A 75 -4.17 -13.04 -26.83
C PRO A 75 -4.42 -12.75 -25.35
N ALA A 76 -3.67 -11.82 -24.78
CA ALA A 76 -3.93 -11.31 -23.44
C ALA A 76 -5.28 -10.59 -23.39
N VAL A 77 -6.07 -10.85 -22.35
CA VAL A 77 -7.32 -10.12 -22.14
C VAL A 77 -6.94 -8.71 -21.72
N THR A 78 -7.42 -7.70 -22.43
CA THR A 78 -7.17 -6.30 -22.08
C THR A 78 -8.45 -5.70 -21.53
N ALA A 79 -8.36 -5.08 -20.36
CA ALA A 79 -9.47 -4.38 -19.73
C ALA A 79 -9.04 -2.97 -19.29
N PRO A 80 -9.94 -1.98 -19.30
CA PRO A 80 -9.68 -0.69 -18.66
C PRO A 80 -9.21 -0.87 -17.22
N ALA A 81 -8.40 0.07 -16.72
CA ALA A 81 -7.95 0.11 -15.32
C ALA A 81 -9.09 0.52 -14.35
N GLU A 82 -10.21 -0.20 -14.41
CA GLU A 82 -11.43 0.03 -13.65
C GLU A 82 -11.82 -1.26 -12.90
N PRO A 83 -12.22 -1.17 -11.62
CA PRO A 83 -12.51 -2.35 -10.80
C PRO A 83 -13.52 -3.32 -11.42
N ASP A 84 -14.62 -2.81 -11.98
CA ASP A 84 -15.68 -3.67 -12.54
C ASP A 84 -15.22 -4.42 -13.80
N ALA A 85 -14.38 -3.79 -14.63
CA ALA A 85 -13.79 -4.45 -15.79
C ALA A 85 -12.83 -5.57 -15.36
N LEU A 86 -12.04 -5.33 -14.31
CA LEU A 86 -11.11 -6.32 -13.76
C LEU A 86 -11.83 -7.50 -13.08
N LEU A 87 -13.00 -7.29 -12.47
CA LEU A 87 -13.84 -8.38 -11.97
C LEU A 87 -14.30 -9.30 -13.10
N VAL A 88 -14.68 -8.73 -14.25
CA VAL A 88 -15.06 -9.52 -15.44
C VAL A 88 -13.87 -10.32 -15.97
N VAL A 89 -12.66 -9.76 -15.93
CA VAL A 89 -11.44 -10.49 -16.31
C VAL A 89 -11.16 -11.63 -15.33
N SER A 90 -11.24 -11.40 -14.02
CA SER A 90 -10.93 -12.41 -13.01
C SER A 90 -11.93 -13.56 -13.02
N ALA A 91 -13.22 -13.27 -13.24
CA ALA A 91 -14.29 -14.27 -13.28
C ALA A 91 -14.18 -15.26 -14.46
N GLN A 92 -13.39 -14.96 -15.49
CA GLN A 92 -13.17 -15.85 -16.63
C GLN A 92 -12.27 -17.05 -16.29
N TRP A 93 -11.54 -16.99 -15.17
CA TRP A 93 -10.49 -17.95 -14.86
C TRP A 93 -10.77 -18.69 -13.54
N PRO A 94 -10.86 -20.04 -13.57
CA PRO A 94 -10.96 -20.85 -12.36
C PRO A 94 -9.78 -20.63 -11.39
N GLU A 95 -10.03 -20.86 -10.09
CA GLU A 95 -9.05 -20.67 -9.01
C GLU A 95 -7.73 -21.43 -9.21
N THR A 96 -7.79 -22.54 -9.94
CA THR A 96 -6.68 -23.49 -10.14
C THR A 96 -5.58 -22.98 -11.07
N HIS A 97 -5.82 -21.91 -11.83
CA HIS A 97 -4.92 -21.54 -12.93
C HIS A 97 -3.94 -20.41 -12.61
N GLY A 98 -4.13 -19.68 -11.51
CA GLY A 98 -3.39 -18.45 -11.26
C GLY A 98 -3.72 -17.37 -12.31
N LEU A 99 -3.53 -16.11 -11.93
CA LEU A 99 -3.80 -14.98 -12.79
C LEU A 99 -2.71 -13.95 -12.61
N LEU A 100 -2.20 -13.42 -13.70
CA LEU A 100 -1.27 -12.29 -13.72
C LEU A 100 -2.02 -11.07 -14.26
N LEU A 101 -2.09 -10.02 -13.47
CA LEU A 101 -2.61 -8.71 -13.86
C LEU A 101 -1.44 -7.75 -14.05
N VAL A 102 -1.28 -7.15 -15.23
CA VAL A 102 -0.13 -6.29 -15.56
C VAL A 102 -0.64 -4.98 -16.14
N ALA A 103 -0.19 -3.84 -15.62
CA ALA A 103 -0.48 -2.54 -16.22
C ALA A 103 0.05 -2.49 -17.67
N ASP A 104 -0.68 -1.89 -18.60
CA ASP A 104 -0.34 -1.94 -20.04
C ASP A 104 0.99 -1.25 -20.41
N ASN A 105 1.51 -0.41 -19.53
CA ASN A 105 2.83 0.21 -19.58
C ASN A 105 3.95 -0.65 -18.92
N PHE A 106 3.62 -1.82 -18.39
CA PHE A 106 4.51 -2.75 -17.66
C PHE A 106 5.21 -2.17 -16.42
N LEU A 107 4.71 -1.06 -15.86
CA LEU A 107 5.27 -0.42 -14.67
C LEU A 107 4.78 -1.03 -13.35
N GLY A 108 3.90 -2.04 -13.41
CA GLY A 108 3.50 -2.81 -12.25
C GLY A 108 2.61 -4.00 -12.58
N ALA A 109 2.57 -4.94 -11.64
CA ALA A 109 1.90 -6.21 -11.79
C ALA A 109 1.41 -6.75 -10.45
N VAL A 110 0.30 -7.49 -10.50
CA VAL A 110 -0.22 -8.30 -9.39
C VAL A 110 -0.32 -9.75 -9.85
N LEU A 111 0.44 -10.60 -9.18
CA LEU A 111 0.54 -12.02 -9.42
C LEU A 111 -0.38 -12.77 -8.45
N CYS A 112 -1.54 -13.17 -8.91
CA CYS A 112 -2.56 -13.85 -8.12
C CYS A 112 -2.34 -15.38 -8.13
N ARG A 113 -2.42 -15.96 -6.94
CA ARG A 113 -2.39 -17.40 -6.65
C ARG A 113 -3.68 -17.76 -5.90
N GLY A 114 -3.97 -19.04 -5.74
CA GLY A 114 -5.26 -19.49 -5.20
C GLY A 114 -5.65 -18.85 -3.86
N SER A 115 -4.67 -18.55 -2.99
CA SER A 115 -4.90 -18.05 -1.63
C SER A 115 -4.14 -16.77 -1.25
N TYR A 116 -3.41 -16.16 -2.20
CA TYR A 116 -2.72 -14.89 -2.01
C TYR A 116 -2.42 -14.21 -3.34
N ALA A 117 -1.95 -12.97 -3.29
CA ALA A 117 -1.34 -12.31 -4.44
C ALA A 117 0.00 -11.69 -4.06
N LEU A 118 0.85 -11.44 -5.04
CA LEU A 118 2.07 -10.65 -4.89
C LEU A 118 1.97 -9.41 -5.78
N ALA A 119 2.07 -8.23 -5.19
CA ALA A 119 2.15 -6.96 -5.91
C ALA A 119 3.61 -6.51 -6.03
N ALA A 120 3.99 -6.05 -7.21
CA ALA A 120 5.31 -5.47 -7.47
C ALA A 120 5.19 -4.44 -8.60
N GLY A 121 6.07 -3.45 -8.61
CA GLY A 121 6.09 -2.41 -9.63
C GLY A 121 6.90 -1.21 -9.20
N SER A 122 6.83 -0.17 -10.02
CA SER A 122 7.36 1.16 -9.74
C SER A 122 6.84 1.75 -8.42
N PRO A 123 7.55 2.73 -7.82
CA PRO A 123 7.06 3.43 -6.63
C PRO A 123 5.64 3.99 -6.79
N GLU A 124 5.31 4.52 -7.95
CA GLU A 124 3.98 5.02 -8.31
C GLU A 124 2.95 3.89 -8.28
N PHE A 125 3.23 2.77 -8.95
CA PHE A 125 2.33 1.62 -8.93
C PHE A 125 2.08 1.13 -7.51
N MET A 126 3.13 1.00 -6.70
CA MET A 126 3.05 0.50 -5.35
C MET A 126 2.29 1.46 -4.43
N ARG A 127 2.41 2.78 -4.61
CA ARG A 127 1.63 3.79 -3.87
C ARG A 127 0.13 3.61 -4.11
N GLY A 128 -0.29 3.30 -5.33
CA GLY A 128 -1.69 3.04 -5.65
C GLY A 128 -2.17 1.65 -5.21
N ALA A 129 -1.39 0.60 -5.48
CA ALA A 129 -1.80 -0.79 -5.23
C ALA A 129 -1.67 -1.24 -3.76
N VAL A 130 -0.75 -0.61 -3.02
CA VAL A 130 -0.45 -0.91 -1.63
C VAL A 130 -0.37 0.40 -0.87
N ALA A 131 -1.48 1.13 -0.86
CA ALA A 131 -1.60 2.46 -0.24
C ALA A 131 -1.21 2.47 1.24
N GLU A 132 -1.37 1.34 1.92
CA GLU A 132 -0.98 1.14 3.32
C GLU A 132 0.54 0.94 3.52
N GLY A 133 1.30 0.82 2.42
CA GLY A 133 2.74 0.57 2.40
C GLY A 133 3.11 -0.92 2.37
N THR A 134 4.24 -1.23 1.70
CA THR A 134 4.68 -2.63 1.50
C THR A 134 4.95 -3.35 2.83
N ASP A 135 5.54 -2.66 3.82
CA ASP A 135 5.88 -3.31 5.07
C ASP A 135 4.66 -3.65 5.93
N ARG A 136 3.63 -2.79 5.87
CA ARG A 136 2.35 -3.05 6.50
C ARG A 136 1.64 -4.23 5.85
N ALA A 137 1.58 -4.27 4.52
CA ALA A 137 1.02 -5.38 3.78
C ALA A 137 1.70 -6.72 4.15
N ARG A 138 3.04 -6.74 4.23
CA ARG A 138 3.80 -7.92 4.70
C ARG A 138 3.39 -8.37 6.11
N ALA A 139 3.18 -7.42 7.02
CA ALA A 139 2.82 -7.74 8.38
C ALA A 139 1.39 -8.25 8.52
N GLU A 140 0.45 -7.64 7.82
CA GLU A 140 -0.93 -8.11 7.75
C GLU A 140 -1.00 -9.50 7.12
N PHE A 141 -0.27 -9.72 6.04
CA PHE A 141 -0.13 -11.03 5.41
C PHE A 141 0.47 -12.07 6.36
N GLN A 142 1.52 -11.72 7.12
CA GLN A 142 2.09 -12.62 8.13
C GLN A 142 1.07 -12.97 9.23
N ARG A 143 0.27 -12.00 9.70
CA ARG A 143 -0.82 -12.25 10.66
C ARG A 143 -1.93 -13.12 10.06
N TYR A 144 -2.22 -12.97 8.78
CA TYR A 144 -3.16 -13.80 8.04
C TYR A 144 -2.65 -15.24 7.93
N ALA A 145 -1.42 -15.44 7.44
CA ALA A 145 -0.78 -16.74 7.29
C ALA A 145 -0.76 -17.56 8.59
N ARG A 146 -0.55 -16.89 9.75
CA ARG A 146 -0.59 -17.54 11.08
C ARG A 146 -1.99 -17.97 11.53
N ARG A 147 -3.04 -17.30 11.04
CA ARG A 147 -4.44 -17.55 11.42
C ARG A 147 -5.16 -18.51 10.47
N SER A 148 -4.64 -18.71 9.27
CA SER A 148 -5.26 -19.54 8.23
C SER A 148 -5.04 -21.04 8.46
N PRO A 149 -6.10 -21.85 8.65
CA PRO A 149 -5.98 -23.31 8.77
C PRO A 149 -5.75 -24.01 7.42
N THR A 150 -6.15 -23.39 6.30
CA THR A 150 -6.06 -23.96 4.94
C THR A 150 -4.92 -23.30 4.17
N GLY A 151 -4.08 -24.06 3.46
CA GLY A 151 -2.94 -23.52 2.71
C GLY A 151 -1.80 -22.97 3.59
N ALA A 152 -1.81 -23.30 4.90
CA ALA A 152 -0.90 -22.75 5.90
C ALA A 152 0.59 -22.91 5.54
N ALA A 153 0.97 -24.00 4.85
CA ALA A 153 2.35 -24.22 4.45
C ALA A 153 2.81 -23.21 3.39
N GLU A 154 2.02 -23.01 2.33
CA GLU A 154 2.37 -22.06 1.26
C GLU A 154 2.34 -20.61 1.77
N LEU A 155 1.29 -20.24 2.51
CA LEU A 155 1.19 -18.90 3.11
C LEU A 155 2.34 -18.63 4.09
N SER A 156 2.75 -19.64 4.86
CA SER A 156 3.90 -19.53 5.77
C SER A 156 5.21 -19.32 5.00
N VAL A 157 5.45 -20.09 3.93
CA VAL A 157 6.63 -19.92 3.06
C VAL A 157 6.67 -18.52 2.45
N VAL A 158 5.57 -18.05 1.89
CA VAL A 158 5.48 -16.70 1.31
C VAL A 158 5.72 -15.62 2.38
N SER A 159 5.11 -15.76 3.56
CA SER A 159 5.31 -14.81 4.67
C SER A 159 6.75 -14.80 5.19
N GLY A 160 7.45 -15.95 5.13
CA GLY A 160 8.86 -16.08 5.50
C GLY A 160 9.80 -15.50 4.44
N HIS A 161 9.42 -15.54 3.17
CA HIS A 161 10.19 -14.95 2.07
C HIS A 161 10.04 -13.43 2.01
N TYR A 162 8.89 -12.91 2.41
CA TYR A 162 8.60 -11.47 2.47
C TYR A 162 8.30 -11.00 3.90
N PRO A 163 9.27 -11.11 4.84
CA PRO A 163 9.04 -10.67 6.20
C PRO A 163 8.94 -9.13 6.26
N PRO A 164 8.18 -8.57 7.20
CA PRO A 164 8.26 -7.15 7.48
C PRO A 164 9.69 -6.78 7.91
N GLN A 165 10.23 -5.74 7.30
CA GLN A 165 11.56 -5.20 7.50
C GLN A 165 11.61 -4.22 8.67
N THR A 166 10.53 -3.47 8.90
CA THR A 166 10.48 -2.45 9.95
C THR A 166 9.78 -3.00 11.18
N ARG A 167 10.44 -2.92 12.34
CA ARG A 167 9.79 -3.17 13.63
C ARG A 167 8.80 -2.04 13.88
N ALA A 168 7.56 -2.38 14.16
CA ALA A 168 6.56 -1.39 14.54
C ALA A 168 6.94 -0.72 15.87
N PHE A 169 7.02 0.61 15.86
CA PHE A 169 7.18 1.42 17.06
C PHE A 169 5.89 1.31 17.89
N LYS A 170 5.98 0.80 19.12
CA LYS A 170 4.82 0.56 19.99
C LYS A 170 4.52 1.71 20.93
N SER A 171 5.47 2.61 21.11
CA SER A 171 5.35 3.79 21.97
C SER A 171 6.21 4.92 21.42
N ALA A 172 5.95 6.14 21.89
CA ALA A 172 6.72 7.31 21.49
C ALA A 172 8.22 7.18 21.78
N GLY A 173 8.61 6.43 22.83
CA GLY A 173 10.00 6.19 23.18
C GLY A 173 10.73 5.19 22.26
N GLU A 174 10.00 4.39 21.48
CA GLU A 174 10.61 3.50 20.48
C GLU A 174 10.89 4.21 19.15
N ALA A 175 10.22 5.33 18.87
CA ALA A 175 10.47 6.13 17.68
C ALA A 175 11.76 6.95 17.86
N SER A 176 12.75 6.74 16.99
CA SER A 176 13.98 7.54 17.00
C SER A 176 13.65 9.01 16.70
N ALA A 177 14.33 9.95 17.36
CA ALA A 177 14.22 11.38 17.04
C ALA A 177 14.59 11.70 15.57
N THR A 178 15.35 10.82 14.92
CA THR A 178 15.71 10.96 13.49
C THR A 178 14.70 10.33 12.53
N SER A 179 13.66 9.66 13.03
CA SER A 179 12.59 9.07 12.22
C SER A 179 11.49 10.09 11.97
N HIS A 180 10.75 9.94 10.88
CA HIS A 180 9.63 10.83 10.53
C HIS A 180 8.49 10.74 11.56
N THR A 181 8.24 9.57 12.13
CA THR A 181 7.34 9.38 13.28
C THR A 181 7.86 10.11 14.51
N GLY A 182 9.17 10.03 14.80
CA GLY A 182 9.77 10.78 15.90
C GLY A 182 9.61 12.29 15.73
N GLN A 183 9.80 12.80 14.51
CA GLN A 183 9.59 14.21 14.18
C GLN A 183 8.11 14.63 14.33
N GLN A 184 7.14 13.79 13.93
CA GLN A 184 5.71 14.05 14.21
C GLN A 184 5.45 14.21 15.71
N ILE A 185 6.02 13.34 16.55
CA ILE A 185 5.85 13.41 18.01
C ILE A 185 6.53 14.66 18.59
N ASP A 186 7.71 15.03 18.09
CA ASP A 186 8.40 16.25 18.53
C ASP A 186 7.67 17.53 18.13
N LEU A 187 7.02 17.54 16.96
CA LEU A 187 6.12 18.62 16.54
C LEU A 187 4.90 18.71 17.47
N MET A 188 4.31 17.59 17.86
CA MET A 188 3.20 17.58 18.83
C MET A 188 3.65 18.18 20.17
N ARG A 189 4.85 17.82 20.67
CA ARG A 189 5.40 18.38 21.92
C ARG A 189 5.67 19.88 21.79
N SER A 190 6.11 20.30 20.63
CA SER A 190 6.38 21.71 20.32
C SER A 190 5.09 22.53 20.32
N LEU A 191 4.01 22.02 19.72
CA LEU A 191 2.71 22.67 19.77
C LEU A 191 2.16 22.74 21.21
N ALA A 192 2.20 21.63 21.96
CA ALA A 192 1.72 21.56 23.33
C ALA A 192 2.47 22.54 24.27
N SER A 193 3.77 22.74 24.03
CA SER A 193 4.60 23.72 24.78
C SER A 193 4.56 25.15 24.22
N ARG A 194 3.73 25.41 23.19
CA ARG A 194 3.59 26.71 22.50
C ARG A 194 4.88 27.22 21.85
N SER A 195 5.79 26.33 21.49
CA SER A 195 7.03 26.70 20.78
C SER A 195 6.84 26.87 19.27
N ILE A 196 5.73 26.34 18.72
CA ILE A 196 5.26 26.56 17.35
C ILE A 196 3.78 26.91 17.35
N ASP A 197 3.33 27.64 16.32
CA ASP A 197 1.92 27.96 16.10
C ASP A 197 1.15 26.83 15.38
N GLY A 198 -0.18 26.91 15.39
CA GLY A 198 -1.06 25.91 14.79
C GLY A 198 -0.80 25.71 13.28
N PRO A 199 -0.71 26.79 12.47
CA PRO A 199 -0.47 26.65 11.04
C PRO A 199 0.88 26.02 10.69
N SER A 200 1.94 26.36 11.44
CA SER A 200 3.28 25.78 11.23
C SER A 200 3.32 24.32 11.66
N PHE A 201 2.66 23.97 12.76
CA PHE A 201 2.48 22.59 13.19
C PHE A 201 1.77 21.77 12.11
N ALA A 202 0.59 22.21 11.65
CA ALA A 202 -0.24 21.47 10.71
C ALA A 202 0.53 21.12 9.41
N ARG A 203 1.20 22.11 8.81
CA ARG A 203 1.98 21.91 7.58
C ARG A 203 3.12 20.92 7.76
N GLN A 204 3.92 21.09 8.82
CA GLN A 204 5.08 20.25 9.06
C GLN A 204 4.68 18.83 9.46
N TRP A 205 3.65 18.69 10.30
CA TRP A 205 3.18 17.38 10.78
C TRP A 205 2.61 16.55 9.62
N LEU A 206 1.82 17.14 8.72
CA LEU A 206 1.32 16.47 7.53
C LEU A 206 2.44 16.07 6.55
N ASP A 207 3.48 16.89 6.42
CA ASP A 207 4.64 16.54 5.59
C ASP A 207 5.42 15.36 6.19
N GLU A 208 5.70 15.39 7.50
CA GLU A 208 6.36 14.28 8.18
C GLU A 208 5.52 13.01 8.19
N ARG A 209 4.18 13.11 8.28
CA ARG A 209 3.29 11.95 8.09
C ARG A 209 3.42 11.34 6.71
N ARG A 210 3.45 12.17 5.65
CA ARG A 210 3.68 11.70 4.28
C ARG A 210 5.03 10.99 4.16
N ARG A 211 6.10 11.61 4.68
CA ARG A 211 7.45 11.02 4.67
C ARG A 211 7.54 9.73 5.47
N ALA A 212 6.84 9.63 6.60
CA ALA A 212 6.77 8.39 7.38
C ALA A 212 6.12 7.25 6.57
N MET A 213 5.05 7.55 5.83
CA MET A 213 4.40 6.59 4.93
C MET A 213 5.33 6.21 3.76
N ASP A 214 5.99 7.18 3.14
CA ASP A 214 6.93 6.95 2.04
C ASP A 214 8.15 6.14 2.48
N ALA A 215 8.65 6.38 3.70
CA ALA A 215 9.73 5.63 4.31
C ALA A 215 9.29 4.25 4.84
N GLY A 216 8.00 3.95 4.85
CA GLY A 216 7.46 2.69 5.36
C GLY A 216 7.68 2.50 6.87
N GLU A 217 7.67 3.60 7.64
CA GLU A 217 7.73 3.52 9.10
C GLU A 217 6.48 2.83 9.64
N ARG A 218 6.66 1.94 10.62
CA ARG A 218 5.56 1.15 11.16
C ARG A 218 5.22 1.53 12.58
N LEU A 219 3.92 1.56 12.83
CA LEU A 219 3.34 1.90 14.12
C LEU A 219 2.62 0.69 14.71
N GLY A 220 2.68 0.55 16.02
CA GLY A 220 1.74 -0.28 16.75
C GLY A 220 0.36 0.36 16.74
N GLU A 221 -0.69 -0.45 16.81
CA GLU A 221 -2.09 -0.02 16.69
C GLU A 221 -2.45 1.16 17.60
N ALA A 222 -2.01 1.16 18.86
CA ALA A 222 -2.26 2.27 19.78
C ALA A 222 -1.63 3.59 19.31
N MET A 223 -0.43 3.53 18.75
CA MET A 223 0.26 4.73 18.26
C MET A 223 -0.26 5.19 16.90
N GLU A 224 -0.64 4.25 16.03
CA GLU A 224 -1.35 4.58 14.80
C GLU A 224 -2.66 5.31 15.09
N ASN A 225 -3.51 4.75 15.94
CA ASN A 225 -4.79 5.37 16.30
C ASN A 225 -4.60 6.77 16.89
N ALA A 226 -3.57 6.96 17.73
CA ALA A 226 -3.24 8.26 18.29
C ALA A 226 -2.83 9.28 17.22
N LEU A 227 -1.96 8.90 16.29
CA LEU A 227 -1.54 9.80 15.21
C LEU A 227 -2.65 10.04 14.19
N ASP A 228 -3.52 9.06 13.95
CA ASP A 228 -4.71 9.24 13.11
C ASP A 228 -5.70 10.23 13.73
N GLU A 229 -5.86 10.22 15.05
CA GLU A 229 -6.68 11.23 15.74
C GLU A 229 -6.13 12.66 15.55
N VAL A 230 -4.80 12.83 15.54
CA VAL A 230 -4.17 14.12 15.18
C VAL A 230 -4.45 14.47 13.73
N PHE A 231 -4.34 13.50 12.81
CA PHE A 231 -4.65 13.71 11.40
C PHE A 231 -6.10 14.20 11.21
N TYR A 232 -7.09 13.53 11.81
CA TYR A 232 -8.49 13.96 11.74
C TYR A 232 -8.72 15.31 12.43
N THR A 233 -8.01 15.59 13.53
CA THR A 233 -8.05 16.91 14.17
C THR A 233 -7.54 18.01 13.21
N LEU A 234 -6.56 17.70 12.36
CA LEU A 234 -6.07 18.65 11.35
C LEU A 234 -7.02 18.81 10.16
N GLU A 235 -7.92 17.86 9.89
CA GLU A 235 -8.99 18.03 8.89
C GLU A 235 -10.04 19.04 9.35
N ASP A 236 -10.30 19.12 10.67
CA ASP A 236 -11.19 20.10 11.29
C ASP A 236 -10.50 21.47 11.53
N TYR A 237 -9.23 21.64 11.14
CA TYR A 237 -8.43 22.84 11.41
C TYR A 237 -8.04 23.58 10.12
N SER A 238 -8.48 24.83 10.00
CA SER A 238 -8.06 25.69 8.89
C SER A 238 -6.64 26.22 9.08
N ILE A 239 -5.72 25.70 8.26
CA ILE A 239 -4.30 26.10 8.22
C ILE A 239 -4.14 27.57 7.78
N ASP A 240 -5.08 28.09 6.99
CA ASP A 240 -5.13 29.50 6.61
C ASP A 240 -6.20 30.22 7.47
N PRO A 241 -5.79 31.10 8.40
CA PRO A 241 -6.73 31.80 9.27
C PRO A 241 -7.76 32.65 8.50
N ASP A 242 -7.42 33.12 7.30
CA ASP A 242 -8.31 33.96 6.49
C ASP A 242 -9.43 33.14 5.81
N LEU A 243 -9.26 31.81 5.74
CA LEU A 243 -10.23 30.87 5.18
C LEU A 243 -11.01 30.10 6.25
N ARG A 244 -10.83 30.44 7.53
CA ARG A 244 -11.41 29.71 8.65
C ARG A 244 -12.92 29.89 8.73
N ASP A 245 -13.65 28.79 8.73
CA ASP A 245 -15.08 28.76 9.00
C ASP A 245 -15.35 28.85 10.52
N PRO A 246 -16.54 29.34 10.94
CA PRO A 246 -16.87 29.48 12.36
C PRO A 246 -16.84 28.17 13.18
N ASP A 247 -16.99 27.03 12.51
CA ASP A 247 -17.00 25.69 13.12
C ASP A 247 -15.61 25.02 13.13
N ASP A 248 -14.61 25.64 12.48
CA ASP A 248 -13.24 25.13 12.46
C ASP A 248 -12.56 25.31 13.82
N LEU A 249 -11.60 24.42 14.10
CA LEU A 249 -10.81 24.50 15.32
C LEU A 249 -9.96 25.76 15.40
N THR A 250 -9.88 26.29 16.62
CA THR A 250 -8.90 27.31 16.99
C THR A 250 -7.53 26.70 17.28
N ASP A 251 -6.47 27.52 17.25
CA ASP A 251 -5.11 27.12 17.66
C ASP A 251 -5.07 26.57 19.10
N GLU A 252 -5.87 27.15 19.99
CA GLU A 252 -6.06 26.67 21.36
C GLU A 252 -6.69 25.27 21.40
N GLU A 253 -7.78 25.04 20.69
CA GLU A 253 -8.46 23.73 20.67
C GLU A 253 -7.61 22.65 19.99
N LEU A 254 -6.93 23.00 18.89
CA LEU A 254 -5.96 22.12 18.24
C LEU A 254 -4.87 21.70 19.23
N ARG A 255 -4.31 22.66 19.97
CA ARG A 255 -3.27 22.40 20.97
C ARG A 255 -3.78 21.49 22.09
N ASP A 256 -4.97 21.74 22.61
CA ASP A 256 -5.55 20.96 23.70
C ASP A 256 -5.82 19.51 23.26
N ARG A 257 -6.36 19.31 22.04
CA ARG A 257 -6.55 17.98 21.44
C ARG A 257 -5.22 17.26 21.24
N VAL A 258 -4.21 17.91 20.67
CA VAL A 258 -2.89 17.32 20.44
C VAL A 258 -2.19 16.97 21.76
N ALA A 259 -2.31 17.81 22.78
CA ALA A 259 -1.78 17.53 24.12
C ALA A 259 -2.45 16.28 24.74
N ALA A 260 -3.77 16.15 24.62
CA ALA A 260 -4.49 14.96 25.10
C ALA A 260 -4.07 13.68 24.35
N VAL A 261 -3.76 13.77 23.05
CA VAL A 261 -3.18 12.63 22.31
C VAL A 261 -1.80 12.28 22.84
N LEU A 262 -0.93 13.26 23.06
CA LEU A 262 0.43 13.05 23.59
C LEU A 262 0.44 12.34 24.94
N ASP A 263 -0.45 12.72 25.84
CA ASP A 263 -0.54 12.13 27.18
C ASP A 263 -0.89 10.63 27.13
N ARG A 264 -1.52 10.14 26.05
CA ARG A 264 -1.78 8.71 25.84
C ARG A 264 -0.61 7.95 25.22
N LEU A 265 0.38 8.66 24.68
CA LEU A 265 1.58 8.10 24.03
C LEU A 265 2.78 7.95 24.99
N THR A 266 2.73 8.61 26.15
CA THR A 266 3.69 8.50 27.26
C THR A 266 3.39 7.33 28.18
#